data_AF-A0A938BVZ7-F1
#
_entry.id   AF-A0A938BVZ7-F1
#
_cell.length_a   1.000
_cell.length_b   1.000
_cell.length_c   1.000
_cell.angle_alpha   90.00
_cell.angle_beta   90.00
_cell.angle_gamma   90.00
#
_symmetry.space_group_name_H-M   'P 1'
#
loop_
_entity.id
_entity.type
_entity.pdbx_description
1 polymer ?
#
loop_
_entity_poly.entity_id
_entity_poly.type
_entity_poly.pdbx_seq_one_letter_code
_entity_poly.pdbx_strand_id
1 'polypeptide(L)'
;MNPSPNELDDDFTMDPQLRLSEAGSLRRWLFNWLLNSEIEGNYYQFIERWVALLIIANLFALVFEHVPAIYQPYAHWFHVFDLVSVGVFTLEYLLRLYLAPEDKEFKSSSLPRLAYARSPFALIDLIAILPFYLAAFVQLDLRMLRALRLLRIFKLFRVLIPAFREFQQLNAGRSFRQKLHALVWPGEYGGRLHDYFDTFIMVWVVVSVVAVILESVASINYILNLEFIVLDTIAVGVFTLEYLLRIHTVVETTEHKHAFFGRFKYARSGNAIIDLLAVLPFFLVAFLHHLFDLRFLRVFRLLRLLKLTKYTGSTKTLYTVIKREWPVMSASVFTNF
;
A
#
# COMPACT_ATOMS: atom_id res chain seq x y z
N MET A 1 20.31 -51.91 20.09
CA MET A 1 21.04 -50.88 19.33
C MET A 1 20.96 -49.62 20.17
N ASN A 2 22.04 -49.26 20.85
CA ASN A 2 22.09 -48.08 21.71
C ASN A 2 22.44 -46.88 20.82
N PRO A 3 21.66 -45.79 20.81
CA PRO A 3 22.01 -44.62 20.00
C PRO A 3 23.31 -44.00 20.51
N SER A 4 24.09 -43.42 19.60
CA SER A 4 25.37 -42.78 19.94
C SER A 4 25.17 -41.47 20.71
N PRO A 5 26.12 -41.01 21.54
CA PRO A 5 25.96 -39.84 22.39
C PRO A 5 25.79 -38.48 21.66
N ASN A 6 25.84 -38.45 20.32
CA ASN A 6 25.83 -37.22 19.53
C ASN A 6 24.47 -36.87 18.89
N GLU A 7 23.38 -37.55 19.23
CA GLU A 7 22.05 -37.29 18.66
C GLU A 7 21.10 -36.54 19.60
N LEU A 8 21.60 -35.98 20.72
CA LEU A 8 20.75 -35.37 21.76
C LEU A 8 20.94 -33.85 21.97
N ASP A 9 21.80 -33.16 21.21
CA ASP A 9 22.13 -31.74 21.46
C ASP A 9 21.74 -30.73 20.35
N ASP A 10 21.01 -31.13 19.30
CA ASP A 10 20.61 -30.21 18.20
C ASP A 10 19.14 -29.73 18.27
N ASP A 11 18.40 -30.02 19.35
CA ASP A 11 17.00 -29.57 19.53
C ASP A 11 16.78 -28.69 20.79
N PHE A 12 17.80 -27.93 21.18
CA PHE A 12 17.54 -26.71 21.93
C PHE A 12 17.31 -25.59 20.93
N THR A 13 16.04 -25.26 20.70
CA THR A 13 15.62 -24.02 20.04
C THR A 13 16.17 -22.84 20.82
N MET A 14 17.41 -22.46 20.51
CA MET A 14 18.08 -21.27 21.03
C MET A 14 17.13 -20.08 20.84
N ASP A 15 16.79 -19.41 21.94
CA ASP A 15 15.88 -18.28 21.95
C ASP A 15 16.33 -17.27 20.87
N PRO A 16 15.47 -16.83 19.93
CA PRO A 16 15.88 -15.96 18.81
C PRO A 16 16.64 -14.71 19.27
N GLN A 17 16.35 -14.25 20.49
CA GLN A 17 17.02 -13.13 21.14
C GLN A 17 18.49 -13.43 21.52
N LEU A 18 18.82 -14.67 21.91
CA LEU A 18 20.19 -15.10 22.19
C LEU A 18 21.04 -15.09 20.90
N ARG A 19 20.50 -15.59 19.78
CA ARG A 19 21.14 -15.53 18.44
C ARG A 19 21.43 -14.10 17.96
N LEU A 20 20.61 -13.13 18.36
CA LEU A 20 20.79 -11.71 18.04
C LEU A 20 21.91 -11.05 18.88
N SER A 21 22.12 -11.54 20.10
CA SER A 21 23.10 -11.00 21.07
C SER A 21 24.53 -11.53 20.91
N GLU A 22 24.72 -12.71 20.30
CA GLU A 22 26.03 -13.34 20.03
C GLU A 22 26.78 -12.72 18.82
N ALA A 23 26.55 -11.44 18.55
CA ALA A 23 27.25 -10.75 17.47
C ALA A 23 28.63 -10.27 17.97
N GLY A 24 29.71 -10.96 17.57
CA GLY A 24 31.09 -10.61 17.93
C GLY A 24 31.59 -9.22 17.50
N SER A 25 30.79 -8.41 16.79
CA SER A 25 31.10 -7.00 16.48
C SER A 25 29.83 -6.13 16.48
N LEU A 26 29.97 -4.86 16.88
CA LEU A 26 28.87 -3.88 16.89
C LEU A 26 28.18 -3.75 15.53
N ARG A 27 28.95 -3.86 14.43
CA ARG A 27 28.42 -3.80 13.06
C ARG A 27 27.47 -4.96 12.77
N ARG A 28 27.88 -6.19 13.14
CA ARG A 28 27.06 -7.38 12.93
C ARG A 28 25.83 -7.39 13.84
N TRP A 29 25.97 -6.87 15.06
CA TRP A 29 24.85 -6.67 15.98
C TRP A 29 23.80 -5.72 15.38
N LEU A 30 24.24 -4.55 14.90
CA LEU A 30 23.35 -3.58 14.23
C LEU A 30 22.69 -4.17 12.98
N PHE A 31 23.44 -4.89 12.14
CA PHE A 31 22.90 -5.53 10.94
C PHE A 31 21.79 -6.54 11.29
N ASN A 32 22.04 -7.41 12.28
CA ASN A 32 21.08 -8.43 12.70
C ASN A 32 19.78 -7.84 13.24
N TRP A 33 19.84 -6.72 13.96
CA TRP A 33 18.66 -6.05 14.50
C TRP A 33 17.90 -5.21 13.47
N LEU A 34 18.61 -4.51 12.58
CA LEU A 34 18.03 -3.46 11.73
C LEU A 34 17.76 -3.91 10.30
N LEU A 35 18.61 -4.76 9.71
CA LEU A 35 18.64 -5.02 8.26
C LEU A 35 18.52 -6.49 7.86
N ASN A 36 18.71 -7.42 8.79
CA ASN A 36 18.65 -8.85 8.49
C ASN A 36 17.18 -9.30 8.33
N SER A 37 16.77 -9.78 7.17
CA SER A 37 15.39 -10.25 6.95
C SER A 37 15.13 -11.69 7.37
N GLU A 38 16.18 -12.46 7.70
CA GLU A 38 16.09 -13.90 7.96
C GLU A 38 15.86 -14.24 9.44
N ILE A 39 16.10 -13.30 10.36
CA ILE A 39 15.95 -13.53 11.79
C ILE A 39 14.56 -13.08 12.25
N GLU A 40 13.76 -14.01 12.74
CA GLU A 40 12.47 -13.69 13.36
C GLU A 40 12.68 -12.96 14.70
N GLY A 41 11.84 -11.95 14.97
CA GLY A 41 11.87 -11.18 16.23
C GLY A 41 12.76 -9.93 16.25
N ASN A 42 13.41 -9.58 15.13
CA ASN A 42 14.16 -8.34 15.02
C ASN A 42 13.30 -7.13 14.58
N TYR A 43 13.92 -5.95 14.46
CA TYR A 43 13.23 -4.71 14.07
C TYR A 43 13.14 -4.47 12.56
N TYR A 44 13.60 -5.41 11.73
CA TYR A 44 13.66 -5.23 10.27
C TYR A 44 12.29 -4.90 9.67
N GLN A 45 11.27 -5.73 9.93
CA GLN A 45 9.93 -5.52 9.37
C GLN A 45 9.29 -4.21 9.85
N PHE A 46 9.54 -3.83 11.11
CA PHE A 46 9.07 -2.59 11.67
C PHE A 46 9.71 -1.39 10.96
N ILE A 47 11.04 -1.38 10.82
CA ILE A 47 11.78 -0.30 10.15
C ILE A 47 11.36 -0.17 8.69
N GLU A 48 11.29 -1.27 7.94
CA GLU A 48 10.85 -1.26 6.54
C GLU A 48 9.43 -0.68 6.41
N ARG A 49 8.51 -1.05 7.31
CA ARG A 49 7.15 -0.50 7.34
C ARG A 49 7.14 1.00 7.65
N TRP A 50 7.93 1.45 8.62
CA TRP A 50 8.02 2.87 8.97
C TRP A 50 8.63 3.72 7.86
N VAL A 51 9.68 3.22 7.21
CA VAL A 51 10.27 3.88 6.03
C VAL A 51 9.24 3.94 4.91
N ALA A 52 8.52 2.86 4.63
CA ALA A 52 7.47 2.86 3.62
C ALA A 52 6.37 3.88 3.93
N LEU A 53 5.92 3.97 5.18
CA LEU A 53 4.95 4.97 5.63
C LEU A 53 5.50 6.39 5.46
N LEU A 54 6.77 6.63 5.79
CA LEU A 54 7.41 7.93 5.63
C LEU A 54 7.54 8.32 4.14
N ILE A 55 7.87 7.38 3.26
CA ILE A 55 7.88 7.59 1.81
C ILE A 55 6.49 8.03 1.35
N ILE A 56 5.45 7.25 1.69
CA ILE A 56 4.06 7.55 1.31
C ILE A 56 3.63 8.93 1.83
N ALA A 57 3.93 9.24 3.09
CA ALA A 57 3.65 10.55 3.68
C ALA A 57 4.39 11.69 2.95
N ASN A 58 5.63 11.46 2.52
CA ASN A 58 6.38 12.44 1.70
C ASN A 58 5.74 12.66 0.33
N LEU A 59 5.20 11.61 -0.29
CA LEU A 59 4.46 11.74 -1.55
C LEU A 59 3.16 12.53 -1.37
N PHE A 60 2.42 12.31 -0.28
CA PHE A 60 1.23 13.12 0.02
C PHE A 60 1.60 14.58 0.31
N ALA A 61 2.69 14.82 1.05
CA ALA A 61 3.16 16.18 1.30
C ALA A 61 3.51 16.90 -0.01
N LEU A 62 4.17 16.21 -0.95
CA LEU A 62 4.45 16.73 -2.29
C LEU A 62 3.17 17.08 -3.06
N VAL A 63 2.12 16.25 -2.98
CA VAL A 63 0.82 16.54 -3.61
C VAL A 63 0.15 17.76 -2.95
N PHE A 64 0.13 17.83 -1.62
CA PHE A 64 -0.48 18.95 -0.92
C PHE A 64 0.27 20.28 -1.07
N GLU A 65 1.58 20.25 -1.32
CA GLU A 65 2.37 21.43 -1.64
C GLU A 65 1.86 22.14 -2.92
N HIS A 66 1.25 21.41 -3.85
CA HIS A 66 0.64 21.98 -5.05
C HIS A 66 -0.68 22.72 -4.80
N VAL A 67 -1.29 22.58 -3.63
CA VAL A 67 -2.55 23.23 -3.27
C VAL A 67 -2.24 24.45 -2.39
N PRO A 68 -2.27 25.69 -2.91
CA PRO A 68 -1.83 26.87 -2.16
C PRO A 68 -2.61 27.09 -0.86
N ALA A 69 -3.89 26.75 -0.85
CA ALA A 69 -4.76 26.85 0.31
C ALA A 69 -4.33 25.94 1.47
N ILE A 70 -3.72 24.79 1.17
CA ILE A 70 -3.17 23.88 2.17
C ILE A 70 -1.73 24.26 2.50
N TYR A 71 -0.92 24.58 1.50
CA TYR A 71 0.50 24.85 1.70
C TYR A 71 0.77 26.16 2.42
N GLN A 72 0.14 27.27 2.04
CA GLN A 72 0.49 28.60 2.58
C GLN A 72 0.34 28.70 4.11
N PRO A 73 -0.75 28.21 4.75
CA PRO A 73 -0.89 28.29 6.20
C PRO A 73 0.11 27.40 6.96
N TYR A 74 0.57 26.32 6.34
CA TYR A 74 1.39 25.29 6.98
C TYR A 74 2.80 25.18 6.39
N ALA A 75 3.25 26.16 5.61
CA ALA A 75 4.49 26.08 4.83
C ALA A 75 5.71 25.70 5.71
N HIS A 76 5.81 26.27 6.91
CA HIS A 76 6.85 25.92 7.87
C HIS A 76 6.82 24.43 8.25
N TRP A 77 5.65 23.85 8.51
CA TRP A 77 5.50 22.44 8.84
C TRP A 77 5.86 21.53 7.67
N PHE A 78 5.51 21.91 6.44
CA PHE A 78 5.97 21.20 5.24
C PHE A 78 7.50 21.20 5.13
N HIS A 79 8.15 22.33 5.39
CA HIS A 79 9.61 22.44 5.37
C HIS A 79 10.27 21.61 6.49
N VAL A 80 9.73 21.65 7.71
CA VAL A 80 10.25 20.83 8.83
C VAL A 80 10.09 19.35 8.54
N PHE A 81 8.92 18.93 8.06
CA PHE A 81 8.67 17.55 7.68
C PHE A 81 9.60 17.11 6.54
N ASP A 82 9.82 17.97 5.55
CA ASP A 82 10.77 17.72 4.47
C ASP A 82 12.19 17.50 5.01
N LEU A 83 12.68 18.40 5.84
CA LEU A 83 14.00 18.32 6.45
C LEU A 83 14.19 17.04 7.27
N VAL A 84 13.22 16.71 8.13
CA VAL A 84 13.25 15.51 8.96
C VAL A 84 13.24 14.25 8.10
N SER A 85 12.37 14.18 7.08
CA SER A 85 12.26 13.01 6.21
C SER A 85 13.54 12.78 5.40
N VAL A 86 14.15 13.83 4.85
CA VAL A 86 15.46 13.73 4.19
C VAL A 86 16.55 13.30 5.17
N GLY A 87 16.54 13.81 6.40
CA GLY A 87 17.46 13.39 7.46
C GLY A 87 17.36 11.89 7.74
N VAL A 88 16.15 11.38 7.94
CA VAL A 88 15.89 9.94 8.14
C VAL A 88 16.37 9.12 6.94
N PHE A 89 16.05 9.53 5.71
CA PHE A 89 16.46 8.80 4.50
C PHE A 89 17.98 8.83 4.28
N THR A 90 18.64 9.92 4.66
CA THR A 90 20.10 9.99 4.63
C THR A 90 20.69 9.03 5.64
N LEU A 91 20.20 9.05 6.89
CA LEU A 91 20.67 8.15 7.94
C LEU A 91 20.48 6.68 7.53
N GLU A 92 19.30 6.36 6.98
CA GLU A 92 18.99 5.05 6.44
C GLU A 92 19.99 4.61 5.36
N TYR A 93 20.28 5.47 4.38
CA TYR A 93 21.27 5.19 3.32
C TYR A 93 22.68 4.97 3.89
N LEU A 94 23.12 5.83 4.80
CA LEU A 94 24.44 5.74 5.43
C LEU A 94 24.58 4.48 6.29
N LEU A 95 23.54 4.13 7.05
CA LEU A 95 23.50 2.89 7.84
C LEU A 95 23.63 1.67 6.94
N ARG A 96 22.86 1.60 5.84
CA ARG A 96 22.98 0.49 4.89
C ARG A 96 24.35 0.43 4.23
N LEU A 97 24.90 1.58 3.83
CA LEU A 97 26.25 1.66 3.27
C LEU A 97 27.32 1.18 4.28
N TYR A 98 27.19 1.53 5.55
CA TYR A 98 28.09 1.11 6.61
C TYR A 98 27.98 -0.39 6.92
N LEU A 99 26.76 -0.92 6.94
CA LEU A 99 26.43 -2.31 7.26
C LEU A 99 26.56 -3.27 6.07
N ALA A 100 26.68 -2.76 4.83
CA ALA A 100 26.81 -3.54 3.60
C ALA A 100 27.83 -4.70 3.65
N PRO A 101 28.99 -4.62 4.33
CA PRO A 101 29.92 -5.75 4.43
C PRO A 101 29.36 -6.99 5.15
N GLU A 102 28.33 -6.83 5.98
CA GLU A 102 27.67 -7.95 6.69
C GLU A 102 26.58 -8.60 5.84
N ASP A 103 26.10 -7.91 4.81
CA ASP A 103 25.06 -8.40 3.91
C ASP A 103 25.60 -9.50 2.99
N LYS A 104 24.90 -10.63 2.92
CA LYS A 104 25.26 -11.78 2.08
C LYS A 104 25.37 -11.40 0.60
N GLU A 105 24.56 -10.44 0.13
CA GLU A 105 24.57 -9.99 -1.26
C GLU A 105 25.91 -9.33 -1.66
N PHE A 106 26.53 -8.59 -0.72
CA PHE A 106 27.74 -7.79 -1.00
C PHE A 106 29.02 -8.37 -0.38
N LYS A 107 28.90 -9.36 0.51
CA LYS A 107 30.04 -9.97 1.24
C LYS A 107 31.10 -10.60 0.33
N SER A 108 30.71 -11.09 -0.85
CA SER A 108 31.62 -11.70 -1.83
C SER A 108 32.43 -10.69 -2.65
N SER A 109 32.07 -9.40 -2.59
CA SER A 109 32.74 -8.35 -3.37
C SER A 109 34.03 -7.89 -2.68
N SER A 110 35.04 -7.52 -3.47
CA SER A 110 36.30 -6.94 -2.95
C SER A 110 36.10 -5.62 -2.22
N LEU A 111 35.08 -4.84 -2.61
CA LEU A 111 34.68 -3.58 -2.00
C LEU A 111 33.17 -3.57 -1.74
N PRO A 112 32.68 -4.23 -0.66
CA PRO A 112 31.24 -4.40 -0.40
C PRO A 112 30.46 -3.08 -0.37
N ARG A 113 31.06 -2.02 0.19
CA ARG A 113 30.44 -0.69 0.27
C ARG A 113 30.23 -0.06 -1.11
N LEU A 114 31.21 -0.19 -2.01
CA LEU A 114 31.09 0.34 -3.37
C LEU A 114 30.12 -0.50 -4.21
N ALA A 115 30.11 -1.82 -4.00
CA ALA A 115 29.14 -2.72 -4.62
C ALA A 115 27.70 -2.33 -4.20
N TYR A 116 27.47 -2.10 -2.90
CA TYR A 116 26.19 -1.59 -2.42
C TYR A 116 25.85 -0.22 -3.02
N ALA A 117 26.77 0.74 -3.03
CA ALA A 117 26.52 2.09 -3.56
C ALA A 117 26.12 2.12 -5.05
N ARG A 118 26.58 1.12 -5.83
CA ARG A 118 26.20 0.93 -7.24
C ARG A 118 24.96 0.06 -7.45
N SER A 119 24.39 -0.50 -6.38
CA SER A 119 23.17 -1.29 -6.46
C SER A 119 21.97 -0.40 -6.86
N PRO A 120 20.97 -0.95 -7.57
CA PRO A 120 19.81 -0.16 -8.01
C PRO A 120 19.03 0.44 -6.82
N PHE A 121 18.95 -0.25 -5.69
CA PHE A 121 18.27 0.26 -4.50
C PHE A 121 19.02 1.42 -3.84
N ALA A 122 20.35 1.34 -3.74
CA ALA A 122 21.17 2.43 -3.22
C ALA A 122 21.11 3.67 -4.14
N LEU A 123 21.07 3.47 -5.46
CA LEU A 123 20.90 4.57 -6.41
C LEU A 123 19.54 5.26 -6.24
N ILE A 124 18.46 4.49 -6.04
CA ILE A 124 17.13 5.05 -5.76
C ILE A 124 17.14 5.88 -4.48
N ASP A 125 17.72 5.35 -3.40
CA ASP A 125 17.82 6.06 -2.11
C ASP A 125 18.65 7.35 -2.25
N LEU A 126 19.77 7.31 -2.99
CA LEU A 126 20.60 8.47 -3.26
C LEU A 126 19.86 9.53 -4.07
N ILE A 127 19.18 9.15 -5.16
CA ILE A 127 18.40 10.05 -6.02
C ILE A 127 17.30 10.76 -5.21
N ALA A 128 16.70 10.09 -4.23
CA ALA A 128 15.65 10.68 -3.41
C ALA A 128 16.16 11.77 -2.45
N ILE A 129 17.37 11.63 -1.90
CA ILE A 129 17.96 12.64 -0.99
C ILE A 129 18.76 13.72 -1.74
N LEU A 130 19.19 13.43 -2.97
CA LEU A 130 20.05 14.29 -3.78
C LEU A 130 19.57 15.75 -3.92
N PRO A 131 18.28 16.05 -4.17
CA PRO A 131 17.83 17.43 -4.35
C PRO A 131 18.14 18.35 -3.16
N PHE A 132 18.06 17.81 -1.94
CA PHE A 132 18.35 18.57 -0.72
C PHE A 132 19.82 18.96 -0.63
N TYR A 133 20.71 18.00 -0.88
CA TYR A 133 22.15 18.26 -0.86
C TYR A 133 22.59 19.15 -2.02
N LEU A 134 22.04 18.94 -3.22
CA LEU A 134 22.32 19.82 -4.36
C LEU A 134 21.92 21.28 -4.09
N ALA A 135 20.80 21.51 -3.41
CA ALA A 135 20.37 22.86 -3.03
C ALA A 135 21.39 23.58 -2.12
N ALA A 136 22.20 22.85 -1.35
CA ALA A 136 23.21 23.44 -0.47
C ALA A 136 24.49 23.86 -1.22
N PHE A 137 24.81 23.20 -2.34
CA PHE A 137 26.07 23.44 -3.08
C PHE A 137 25.89 24.24 -4.36
N VAL A 138 24.70 24.21 -4.96
CA VAL A 138 24.44 24.88 -6.24
C VAL A 138 23.39 25.97 -6.05
N GLN A 139 23.71 27.18 -6.50
CA GLN A 139 22.77 28.31 -6.59
C GLN A 139 21.79 28.10 -7.77
N LEU A 140 21.14 26.94 -7.82
CA LEU A 140 20.08 26.68 -8.79
C LEU A 140 18.87 27.56 -8.47
N ASP A 141 18.11 27.91 -9.51
CA ASP A 141 16.80 28.51 -9.33
C ASP A 141 15.96 27.61 -8.40
N LEU A 142 15.36 28.22 -7.37
CA LEU A 142 14.45 27.58 -6.43
C LEU A 142 13.36 26.79 -7.14
N ARG A 143 12.95 27.20 -8.34
CA ARG A 143 11.99 26.47 -9.18
C ARG A 143 12.51 25.10 -9.62
N MET A 144 13.77 25.02 -10.06
CA MET A 144 14.38 23.75 -10.48
C MET A 144 14.58 22.82 -9.29
N LEU A 145 15.05 23.34 -8.15
CA LEU A 145 15.19 22.55 -6.92
C LEU A 145 13.85 21.95 -6.47
N ARG A 146 12.76 22.72 -6.59
CA ARG A 146 11.43 22.22 -6.28
C ARG A 146 11.00 21.07 -7.19
N ALA A 147 11.26 21.17 -8.50
CA ALA A 147 10.96 20.10 -9.46
C ALA A 147 11.81 18.83 -9.22
N LEU A 148 13.08 18.98 -8.81
CA LEU A 148 13.94 17.84 -8.49
C LEU A 148 13.42 17.02 -7.29
N ARG A 149 12.61 17.58 -6.40
CA ARG A 149 11.97 16.81 -5.31
C ARG A 149 11.02 15.73 -5.84
N LEU A 150 10.51 15.85 -7.07
CA LEU A 150 9.74 14.79 -7.73
C LEU A 150 10.54 13.48 -7.88
N LEU A 151 11.88 13.57 -7.92
CA LEU A 151 12.75 12.39 -7.94
C LEU A 151 12.56 11.49 -6.71
N ARG A 152 12.02 12.00 -5.60
CA ARG A 152 11.67 11.19 -4.43
C ARG A 152 10.57 10.17 -4.70
N ILE A 153 9.74 10.39 -5.72
CA ILE A 153 8.77 9.39 -6.18
C ILE A 153 9.49 8.09 -6.55
N PHE A 154 10.74 8.14 -7.02
CA PHE A 154 11.52 6.94 -7.29
C PHE A 154 11.72 6.06 -6.04
N LYS A 155 11.70 6.64 -4.82
CA LYS A 155 11.82 5.86 -3.58
C LYS A 155 10.66 4.88 -3.39
N LEU A 156 9.49 5.12 -4.00
CA LEU A 156 8.38 4.17 -4.03
C LEU A 156 8.76 2.85 -4.71
N PHE A 157 9.66 2.88 -5.71
CA PHE A 157 10.12 1.65 -6.37
C PHE A 157 10.86 0.70 -5.43
N ARG A 158 11.42 1.22 -4.33
CA ARG A 158 12.04 0.36 -3.32
C ARG A 158 11.03 -0.59 -2.66
N VAL A 159 9.79 -0.13 -2.49
CA VAL A 159 8.68 -0.94 -1.97
C VAL A 159 8.06 -1.79 -3.08
N LEU A 160 7.90 -1.24 -4.29
CA LEU A 160 7.22 -1.92 -5.40
C LEU A 160 8.05 -3.01 -6.09
N ILE A 161 9.36 -2.81 -6.27
CA ILE A 161 10.22 -3.75 -7.00
C ILE A 161 10.24 -5.15 -6.34
N PRO A 162 10.45 -5.29 -5.02
CA PRO A 162 10.44 -6.60 -4.37
C PRO A 162 9.08 -7.30 -4.50
N ALA A 163 7.97 -6.57 -4.30
CA ALA A 163 6.62 -7.11 -4.44
C ALA A 163 6.34 -7.55 -5.88
N PHE A 164 6.80 -6.79 -6.87
CA PHE A 164 6.65 -7.16 -8.28
C PHE A 164 7.48 -8.38 -8.65
N ARG A 165 8.73 -8.50 -8.16
CA ARG A 165 9.57 -9.69 -8.40
C ARG A 165 8.95 -10.95 -7.80
N GLU A 166 8.47 -10.88 -6.57
CA GLU A 166 7.74 -11.96 -5.91
C GLU A 166 6.49 -12.35 -6.71
N PHE A 167 5.68 -11.37 -7.11
CA PHE A 167 4.51 -11.60 -7.94
C PHE A 167 4.86 -12.29 -9.28
N GLN A 168 5.97 -11.88 -9.92
CA GLN A 168 6.44 -12.53 -11.15
C GLN A 168 6.86 -13.99 -10.91
N GLN A 169 7.52 -14.28 -9.79
CA GLN A 169 7.92 -15.64 -9.41
C GLN A 169 6.71 -16.53 -9.15
N LEU A 170 5.74 -16.05 -8.36
CA LEU A 170 4.50 -16.77 -8.05
C LEU A 170 3.65 -17.03 -9.31
N ASN A 171 3.71 -16.13 -10.29
CA ASN A 171 2.93 -16.23 -11.52
C ASN A 171 3.76 -16.66 -12.74
N ALA A 172 4.90 -17.32 -12.52
CA ALA A 172 5.69 -17.90 -13.61
C ALA A 172 4.85 -18.93 -14.39
N GLY A 173 4.81 -18.83 -15.71
CA GLY A 173 4.03 -19.71 -16.58
C GLY A 173 2.52 -19.47 -16.63
N ARG A 174 1.98 -18.50 -15.87
CA ARG A 174 0.53 -18.18 -15.91
C ARG A 174 0.17 -17.22 -17.05
N SER A 175 -1.06 -17.35 -17.54
CA SER A 175 -1.60 -16.44 -18.57
C SER A 175 -1.77 -15.02 -18.02
N PHE A 176 -1.87 -14.02 -18.92
CA PHE A 176 -2.11 -12.63 -18.52
C PHE A 176 -3.40 -12.48 -17.69
N ARG A 177 -4.49 -13.16 -18.07
CA ARG A 177 -5.75 -13.12 -17.33
C ARG A 177 -5.63 -13.74 -15.93
N GLN A 178 -4.85 -14.80 -15.78
CA GLN A 178 -4.57 -15.43 -14.49
C GLN A 178 -3.70 -14.53 -13.59
N LYS A 179 -2.76 -13.79 -14.16
CA LYS A 179 -1.99 -12.76 -13.45
C LYS A 179 -2.90 -11.64 -12.95
N LEU A 180 -3.78 -11.12 -13.80
CA LEU A 180 -4.77 -10.12 -13.38
C LEU A 180 -5.69 -10.66 -12.27
N HIS A 181 -6.11 -11.92 -12.38
CA HIS A 181 -6.89 -12.56 -11.32
C HIS A 181 -6.11 -12.59 -10.00
N ALA A 182 -4.84 -13.03 -10.02
CA ALA A 182 -3.98 -13.08 -8.84
C ALA A 182 -3.72 -11.70 -8.21
N LEU A 183 -3.72 -10.62 -9.01
CA LEU A 183 -3.55 -9.26 -8.50
C LEU A 183 -4.79 -8.74 -7.77
N VAL A 184 -5.99 -9.06 -8.28
CA VAL A 184 -7.24 -8.40 -7.86
C VAL A 184 -8.03 -9.25 -6.86
N TRP A 185 -7.83 -10.56 -6.86
CA TRP A 185 -8.52 -11.49 -5.97
C TRP A 185 -7.57 -12.05 -4.91
N PRO A 186 -8.05 -12.20 -3.66
CA PRO A 186 -7.25 -12.83 -2.62
C PRO A 186 -6.94 -14.29 -2.99
N GLY A 187 -5.67 -14.66 -2.88
CA GLY A 187 -5.20 -16.01 -3.19
C GLY A 187 -3.69 -16.15 -3.10
N GLU A 188 -3.21 -17.38 -3.24
CA GLU A 188 -1.81 -17.76 -3.06
C GLU A 188 -0.83 -17.12 -4.05
N TYR A 189 -1.34 -16.65 -5.20
CA TYR A 189 -0.53 -16.11 -6.30
C TYR A 189 -0.40 -14.59 -6.27
N GLY A 190 -1.08 -13.90 -5.36
CA GLY A 190 -1.07 -12.43 -5.28
C GLY A 190 0.16 -11.85 -4.56
N GLY A 191 0.63 -12.55 -3.52
CA GLY A 191 1.72 -12.09 -2.65
C GLY A 191 1.53 -10.65 -2.15
N ARG A 192 2.64 -9.98 -1.81
CA ARG A 192 2.61 -8.57 -1.36
C ARG A 192 2.01 -7.58 -2.36
N LEU A 193 2.06 -7.88 -3.65
CA LEU A 193 1.55 -6.96 -4.68
C LEU A 193 0.02 -6.86 -4.63
N HIS A 194 -0.67 -7.96 -4.35
CA HIS A 194 -2.10 -7.96 -4.08
C HIS A 194 -2.43 -7.13 -2.84
N ASP A 195 -1.69 -7.29 -1.74
CA ASP A 195 -1.90 -6.50 -0.52
C ASP A 195 -1.74 -4.99 -0.76
N TYR A 196 -0.77 -4.59 -1.59
CA TYR A 196 -0.59 -3.19 -2.00
C TYR A 196 -1.74 -2.69 -2.87
N PHE A 197 -2.23 -3.51 -3.81
CA PHE A 197 -3.38 -3.18 -4.62
C PHE A 197 -4.63 -2.98 -3.75
N ASP A 198 -4.93 -3.91 -2.85
CA ASP A 198 -6.08 -3.83 -1.94
C ASP A 198 -5.96 -2.63 -0.98
N THR A 199 -4.78 -2.41 -0.40
CA THR A 199 -4.52 -1.25 0.46
C THR A 199 -4.68 0.06 -0.32
N PHE A 200 -4.20 0.13 -1.56
CA PHE A 200 -4.34 1.30 -2.42
C PHE A 200 -5.81 1.62 -2.69
N ILE A 201 -6.62 0.62 -3.06
CA ILE A 201 -8.06 0.82 -3.27
C ILE A 201 -8.73 1.29 -1.97
N MET A 202 -8.43 0.66 -0.84
CA MET A 202 -8.99 1.04 0.46
C MET A 202 -8.65 2.50 0.83
N VAL A 203 -7.38 2.91 0.68
CA VAL A 203 -6.96 4.29 0.91
C VAL A 203 -7.72 5.25 -0.01
N TRP A 204 -7.89 4.91 -1.29
CA TRP A 204 -8.67 5.73 -2.22
C TRP A 204 -10.14 5.84 -1.83
N VAL A 205 -10.75 4.77 -1.29
CA VAL A 205 -12.12 4.84 -0.75
C VAL A 205 -12.16 5.84 0.40
N VAL A 206 -11.27 5.74 1.38
CA VAL A 206 -11.23 6.66 2.52
C VAL A 206 -11.00 8.10 2.06
N VAL A 207 -9.99 8.35 1.23
CA VAL A 207 -9.68 9.69 0.68
C VAL A 207 -10.89 10.28 -0.04
N SER A 208 -11.55 9.49 -0.86
CA SER A 208 -12.70 9.96 -1.64
C SER A 208 -13.93 10.27 -0.78
N VAL A 209 -14.11 9.59 0.35
CA VAL A 209 -15.19 9.88 1.30
C VAL A 209 -14.86 11.13 2.11
N VAL A 210 -13.64 11.24 2.61
CA VAL A 210 -13.16 12.45 3.28
C VAL A 210 -13.32 13.66 2.37
N ALA A 211 -12.99 13.52 1.07
CA ALA A 211 -13.22 14.56 0.07
C ALA A 211 -14.69 14.98 -0.01
N VAL A 212 -15.65 14.03 -0.06
CA VAL A 212 -17.09 14.35 -0.07
C VAL A 212 -17.54 15.06 1.22
N ILE A 213 -17.01 14.65 2.38
CA ILE A 213 -17.30 15.31 3.66
C ILE A 213 -16.76 16.74 3.66
N LEU A 214 -15.52 16.95 3.23
CA LEU A 214 -14.92 18.28 3.13
C LEU A 214 -15.61 19.16 2.07
N GLU A 215 -16.03 18.58 0.95
CA GLU A 215 -16.79 19.24 -0.11
C GLU A 215 -18.14 19.80 0.41
N SER A 216 -18.71 19.19 1.46
CA SER A 216 -19.97 19.65 2.07
C SER A 216 -19.83 20.97 2.85
N VAL A 217 -18.61 21.34 3.23
CA VAL A 217 -18.33 22.58 3.96
C VAL A 217 -18.14 23.72 2.96
N ALA A 218 -19.05 24.69 2.95
CA ALA A 218 -19.09 25.77 1.95
C ALA A 218 -17.77 26.56 1.83
N SER A 219 -17.12 26.86 2.95
CA SER A 219 -15.84 27.58 2.96
C SER A 219 -14.70 26.78 2.32
N ILE A 220 -14.68 25.45 2.52
CA ILE A 220 -13.68 24.55 1.94
C ILE A 220 -13.98 24.34 0.45
N ASN A 221 -15.25 24.10 0.10
CA ASN A 221 -15.68 23.93 -1.29
C ASN A 221 -15.34 25.14 -2.14
N TYR A 222 -15.57 26.36 -1.64
CA TYR A 222 -15.28 27.59 -2.37
C TYR A 222 -13.81 27.68 -2.79
N ILE A 223 -12.89 27.16 -1.98
CA ILE A 223 -11.45 27.23 -2.22
C ILE A 223 -10.94 26.02 -3.02
N LEU A 224 -11.45 24.82 -2.75
CA LEU A 224 -10.93 23.54 -3.27
C LEU A 224 -11.84 22.85 -4.29
N ASN A 225 -12.74 23.61 -4.94
CA ASN A 225 -13.78 23.06 -5.81
C ASN A 225 -13.19 22.17 -6.94
N LEU A 226 -12.16 22.67 -7.62
CA LEU A 226 -11.53 21.97 -8.74
C LEU A 226 -10.81 20.70 -8.26
N GLU A 227 -10.12 20.79 -7.12
CA GLU A 227 -9.40 19.68 -6.49
C GLU A 227 -10.35 18.56 -6.11
N PHE A 228 -11.54 18.88 -5.57
CA PHE A 228 -12.57 17.87 -5.29
C PHE A 228 -13.12 17.21 -6.56
N ILE A 229 -13.34 17.98 -7.63
CA ILE A 229 -13.79 17.43 -8.92
C ILE A 229 -12.73 16.48 -9.52
N VAL A 230 -11.46 16.89 -9.49
CA VAL A 230 -10.34 16.06 -9.97
C VAL A 230 -10.21 14.79 -9.13
N LEU A 231 -10.24 14.90 -7.80
CA LEU A 231 -10.20 13.75 -6.89
C LEU A 231 -11.36 12.79 -7.12
N ASP A 232 -12.60 13.30 -7.28
CA ASP A 232 -13.77 12.46 -7.53
C ASP A 232 -13.67 11.74 -8.87
N THR A 233 -13.20 12.43 -9.91
CA THR A 233 -13.01 11.85 -11.25
C THR A 233 -11.95 10.75 -11.24
N ILE A 234 -10.81 10.97 -10.57
CA ILE A 234 -9.75 9.96 -10.43
C ILE A 234 -10.25 8.77 -9.60
N ALA A 235 -10.91 9.02 -8.46
CA ALA A 235 -11.43 7.95 -7.60
C ALA A 235 -12.43 7.06 -8.34
N VAL A 236 -13.36 7.66 -9.10
CA VAL A 236 -14.31 6.90 -9.93
C VAL A 236 -13.59 6.12 -11.03
N GLY A 237 -12.59 6.71 -11.68
CA GLY A 237 -11.74 6.02 -12.65
C GLY A 237 -11.07 4.76 -12.07
N VAL A 238 -10.44 4.90 -10.90
CA VAL A 238 -9.80 3.80 -10.16
C VAL A 238 -10.80 2.71 -9.81
N PHE A 239 -11.96 3.07 -9.23
CA PHE A 239 -12.97 2.10 -8.82
C PHE A 239 -13.66 1.41 -10.00
N THR A 240 -13.83 2.11 -11.12
CA THR A 240 -14.37 1.55 -12.35
C THR A 240 -13.39 0.54 -12.92
N LEU A 241 -12.10 0.89 -12.97
CA LEU A 241 -11.06 -0.02 -13.44
C LEU A 241 -11.01 -1.28 -12.58
N GLU A 242 -11.03 -1.16 -11.25
CA GLU A 242 -11.08 -2.30 -10.35
C GLU A 242 -12.31 -3.19 -10.62
N TYR A 243 -13.50 -2.59 -10.75
CA TYR A 243 -14.73 -3.32 -11.04
C TYR A 243 -14.66 -4.10 -12.36
N LEU A 244 -14.15 -3.45 -13.41
CA LEU A 244 -13.96 -4.08 -14.72
C LEU A 244 -12.94 -5.21 -14.67
N LEU A 245 -11.83 -5.02 -13.95
CA LEU A 245 -10.82 -6.07 -13.76
C LEU A 245 -11.41 -7.27 -12.99
N ARG A 246 -12.20 -7.03 -11.93
CA ARG A 246 -12.90 -8.09 -11.18
C ARG A 246 -13.85 -8.88 -12.08
N ILE A 247 -14.67 -8.21 -12.88
CA ILE A 247 -15.57 -8.88 -13.85
C ILE A 247 -14.78 -9.64 -14.92
N HIS A 248 -13.71 -9.05 -15.45
CA HIS A 248 -12.94 -9.67 -16.52
C HIS A 248 -12.29 -10.98 -16.06
N THR A 249 -11.78 -10.98 -14.83
CA THR A 249 -10.98 -12.06 -14.23
C THR A 249 -11.80 -13.12 -13.50
N VAL A 250 -13.06 -12.85 -13.13
CA VAL A 250 -13.88 -13.80 -12.34
C VAL A 250 -14.02 -15.19 -12.96
N VAL A 251 -13.85 -15.32 -14.28
CA VAL A 251 -13.89 -16.60 -15.01
C VAL A 251 -12.79 -17.56 -14.59
N GLU A 252 -11.71 -17.07 -13.97
CA GLU A 252 -10.64 -17.88 -13.39
C GLU A 252 -11.02 -18.49 -12.02
N THR A 253 -12.11 -18.03 -11.38
CA THR A 253 -12.60 -18.65 -10.15
C THR A 253 -13.31 -19.97 -10.44
N THR A 254 -13.13 -20.96 -9.55
CA THR A 254 -13.72 -22.31 -9.68
C THR A 254 -15.25 -22.29 -9.79
N GLU A 255 -15.91 -21.30 -9.19
CA GLU A 255 -17.37 -21.12 -9.17
C GLU A 255 -17.96 -20.48 -10.44
N HIS A 256 -17.15 -19.85 -11.29
CA HIS A 256 -17.62 -19.00 -12.41
C HIS A 256 -16.94 -19.29 -13.75
N LYS A 257 -16.60 -20.56 -14.04
CA LYS A 257 -15.83 -20.98 -15.23
C LYS A 257 -16.42 -20.59 -16.60
N HIS A 258 -17.73 -20.37 -16.70
CA HIS A 258 -18.36 -19.98 -17.97
C HIS A 258 -18.14 -18.50 -18.28
N ALA A 259 -17.57 -18.20 -19.45
CA ALA A 259 -17.12 -16.85 -19.82
C ALA A 259 -18.22 -15.77 -19.77
N PHE A 260 -19.45 -16.09 -20.16
CA PHE A 260 -20.56 -15.12 -20.15
C PHE A 260 -21.43 -15.25 -18.89
N PHE A 261 -21.95 -16.46 -18.63
CA PHE A 261 -22.82 -16.71 -17.47
C PHE A 261 -22.10 -16.51 -16.13
N GLY A 262 -20.81 -16.83 -16.03
CA GLY A 262 -20.01 -16.61 -14.82
C GLY A 262 -19.83 -15.13 -14.51
N ARG A 263 -19.55 -14.30 -15.53
CA ARG A 263 -19.46 -12.84 -15.41
C ARG A 263 -20.79 -12.22 -15.00
N PHE A 264 -21.88 -12.66 -15.62
CA PHE A 264 -23.21 -12.15 -15.32
C PHE A 264 -23.68 -12.56 -13.90
N LYS A 265 -23.41 -13.81 -13.51
CA LYS A 265 -23.66 -14.28 -12.14
C LYS A 265 -22.88 -13.46 -11.12
N TYR A 266 -21.61 -13.15 -11.39
CA TYR A 266 -20.82 -12.27 -10.53
C TYR A 266 -21.36 -10.85 -10.50
N ALA A 267 -21.75 -10.27 -11.63
CA ALA A 267 -22.30 -8.91 -11.69
C ALA A 267 -23.58 -8.74 -10.82
N ARG A 268 -24.33 -9.82 -10.61
CA ARG A 268 -25.50 -9.86 -9.70
C ARG A 268 -25.15 -10.21 -8.24
N SER A 269 -23.89 -10.49 -7.93
CA SER A 269 -23.45 -10.77 -6.56
C SER A 269 -23.41 -9.48 -5.73
N GLY A 270 -23.65 -9.59 -4.41
CA GLY A 270 -23.59 -8.44 -3.50
C GLY A 270 -22.27 -7.67 -3.58
N ASN A 271 -21.14 -8.37 -3.72
CA ASN A 271 -19.82 -7.76 -3.84
C ASN A 271 -19.66 -6.90 -5.10
N ALA A 272 -20.19 -7.36 -6.23
CA ALA A 272 -20.16 -6.61 -7.49
C ALA A 272 -21.16 -5.45 -7.46
N ILE A 273 -22.32 -5.62 -6.79
CA ILE A 273 -23.29 -4.55 -6.59
C ILE A 273 -22.69 -3.43 -5.75
N ILE A 274 -21.95 -3.74 -4.68
CA ILE A 274 -21.25 -2.73 -3.87
C ILE A 274 -20.27 -1.92 -4.73
N ASP A 275 -19.48 -2.59 -5.57
CA ASP A 275 -18.54 -1.91 -6.47
C ASP A 275 -19.26 -1.04 -7.51
N LEU A 276 -20.37 -1.53 -8.06
CA LEU A 276 -21.20 -0.78 -9.00
C LEU A 276 -21.81 0.45 -8.34
N LEU A 277 -22.41 0.31 -7.15
CA LEU A 277 -23.01 1.41 -6.40
C LEU A 277 -21.97 2.48 -6.02
N ALA A 278 -20.70 2.11 -5.82
CA ALA A 278 -19.63 3.05 -5.52
C ALA A 278 -19.31 4.00 -6.70
N VAL A 279 -19.50 3.55 -7.94
CA VAL A 279 -19.24 4.35 -9.17
C VAL A 279 -20.50 4.90 -9.82
N LEU A 280 -21.66 4.31 -9.51
CA LEU A 280 -22.96 4.61 -10.12
C LEU A 280 -23.32 6.11 -10.14
N PRO A 281 -23.17 6.88 -9.04
CA PRO A 281 -23.61 8.28 -9.03
C PRO A 281 -22.94 9.13 -10.11
N PHE A 282 -21.65 8.90 -10.38
CA PHE A 282 -20.90 9.63 -11.40
C PHE A 282 -21.45 9.33 -12.80
N PHE A 283 -21.63 8.05 -13.14
CA PHE A 283 -22.13 7.65 -14.46
C PHE A 283 -23.58 8.11 -14.69
N LEU A 284 -24.43 8.07 -13.66
CA LEU A 284 -25.79 8.56 -13.76
C LEU A 284 -25.83 10.07 -14.00
N VAL A 285 -25.04 10.86 -13.27
CA VAL A 285 -24.93 12.31 -13.52
C VAL A 285 -24.41 12.55 -14.93
N ALA A 286 -23.32 11.90 -15.34
CA ALA A 286 -22.74 12.09 -16.66
C ALA A 286 -23.74 11.80 -17.80
N PHE A 287 -24.51 10.71 -17.72
CA PHE A 287 -25.41 10.28 -18.79
C PHE A 287 -26.80 10.94 -18.75
N LEU A 288 -27.33 11.24 -17.56
CA LEU A 288 -28.72 11.68 -17.38
C LEU A 288 -28.87 13.16 -16.99
N HIS A 289 -27.78 13.95 -16.92
CA HIS A 289 -27.86 15.36 -16.52
C HIS A 289 -28.75 16.23 -17.42
N HIS A 290 -28.96 15.84 -18.68
CA HIS A 290 -29.87 16.55 -19.59
C HIS A 290 -31.35 16.31 -19.29
N LEU A 291 -31.68 15.21 -18.59
CA LEU A 291 -33.05 14.76 -18.39
C LEU A 291 -33.60 15.14 -17.00
N PHE A 292 -32.75 15.24 -15.98
CA PHE A 292 -33.15 15.47 -14.59
C PHE A 292 -32.14 16.33 -13.82
N ASP A 293 -32.61 17.02 -12.78
CA ASP A 293 -31.70 17.66 -11.81
C ASP A 293 -31.12 16.60 -10.85
N LEU A 294 -29.94 16.09 -11.20
CA LEU A 294 -29.27 15.00 -10.49
C LEU A 294 -28.33 15.50 -9.39
N ARG A 295 -28.50 16.73 -8.90
CA ARG A 295 -27.74 17.25 -7.76
C ARG A 295 -27.85 16.37 -6.52
N PHE A 296 -29.01 15.77 -6.29
CA PHE A 296 -29.21 14.85 -5.16
C PHE A 296 -28.38 13.56 -5.30
N LEU A 297 -28.02 13.14 -6.53
CA LEU A 297 -27.17 11.96 -6.73
C LEU A 297 -25.78 12.12 -6.12
N ARG A 298 -25.33 13.37 -5.89
CA ARG A 298 -24.07 13.64 -5.21
C ARG A 298 -24.03 13.05 -3.80
N VAL A 299 -25.16 12.93 -3.12
CA VAL A 299 -25.26 12.29 -1.78
C VAL A 299 -24.96 10.80 -1.88
N PHE A 300 -25.40 10.13 -2.94
CA PHE A 300 -25.08 8.73 -3.19
C PHE A 300 -23.60 8.49 -3.47
N ARG A 301 -22.75 9.52 -3.67
CA ARG A 301 -21.30 9.32 -3.70
C ARG A 301 -20.79 8.69 -2.40
N LEU A 302 -21.47 8.92 -1.28
CA LEU A 302 -21.19 8.24 0.00
C LEU A 302 -21.40 6.72 -0.06
N LEU A 303 -22.15 6.17 -1.04
CA LEU A 303 -22.27 4.73 -1.23
C LEU A 303 -20.92 4.05 -1.47
N ARG A 304 -19.90 4.77 -1.91
CA ARG A 304 -18.52 4.22 -1.99
C ARG A 304 -17.96 3.81 -0.64
N LEU A 305 -18.47 4.32 0.49
CA LEU A 305 -18.16 3.83 1.83
C LEU A 305 -18.46 2.35 1.99
N LEU A 306 -19.50 1.84 1.32
CA LEU A 306 -19.88 0.43 1.37
C LEU A 306 -18.73 -0.47 0.92
N LYS A 307 -17.83 0.03 0.06
CA LYS A 307 -16.66 -0.70 -0.40
C LYS A 307 -15.70 -1.07 0.74
N LEU A 308 -15.64 -0.29 1.82
CA LEU A 308 -14.83 -0.60 3.01
C LEU A 308 -15.26 -1.90 3.70
N THR A 309 -16.55 -2.25 3.63
CA THR A 309 -17.08 -3.48 4.24
C THR A 309 -16.46 -4.76 3.66
N LYS A 310 -15.93 -4.68 2.42
CA LYS A 310 -15.24 -5.79 1.74
C LYS A 310 -13.82 -6.02 2.25
N TYR A 311 -13.17 -4.96 2.73
CA TYR A 311 -11.76 -4.98 3.17
C TYR A 311 -11.62 -5.27 4.67
N THR A 312 -12.68 -5.08 5.45
CA THR A 312 -12.76 -5.53 6.83
C THR A 312 -12.97 -7.04 6.89
N GLY A 313 -11.90 -7.83 6.84
CA GLY A 313 -11.95 -9.31 6.91
C GLY A 313 -12.74 -9.85 8.12
N SER A 314 -12.79 -9.09 9.21
CA SER A 314 -13.54 -9.40 10.44
C SER A 314 -15.06 -9.47 10.25
N THR A 315 -15.62 -8.76 9.26
CA THR A 315 -17.07 -8.79 8.98
C THR A 315 -17.48 -10.16 8.43
N LYS A 316 -16.60 -10.87 7.73
CA LYS A 316 -16.85 -12.23 7.26
C LYS A 316 -16.92 -13.22 8.42
N THR A 317 -16.00 -13.11 9.38
CA THR A 317 -16.01 -13.90 10.62
C THR A 317 -17.24 -13.60 11.46
N LEU A 318 -17.58 -12.32 11.65
CA LEU A 318 -18.76 -11.89 12.38
C LEU A 318 -20.06 -12.35 11.71
N TYR A 319 -20.18 -12.24 10.39
CA TYR A 319 -21.32 -12.73 9.63
C TYR A 319 -21.47 -14.25 9.72
N THR A 320 -20.37 -15.00 9.65
CA THR A 320 -20.38 -16.46 9.85
C THR A 320 -20.84 -16.82 11.26
N VAL A 321 -20.38 -16.12 12.29
CA VAL A 321 -20.83 -16.32 13.68
C VAL A 321 -22.31 -15.98 13.82
N ILE A 322 -22.77 -14.82 13.33
CA ILE A 322 -24.18 -14.42 13.40
C ILE A 322 -25.07 -15.40 12.66
N LYS A 323 -24.70 -15.85 11.45
CA LYS A 323 -25.50 -16.83 10.68
C LYS A 323 -25.57 -18.17 11.39
N ARG A 324 -24.49 -18.59 12.06
CA ARG A 324 -24.44 -19.82 12.85
C ARG A 324 -25.30 -19.72 14.11
N GLU A 325 -25.25 -18.58 14.79
CA GLU A 325 -25.98 -18.32 16.04
C GLU A 325 -27.40 -17.75 15.82
N TRP A 326 -27.79 -17.46 14.57
CA TRP A 326 -29.10 -16.90 14.23
C TRP A 326 -30.28 -17.75 14.74
N PRO A 327 -30.27 -19.09 14.61
CA PRO A 327 -31.34 -19.92 15.17
C PRO A 327 -31.46 -19.78 16.69
N VAL A 328 -30.33 -19.68 17.39
CA VAL A 328 -30.26 -19.57 18.86
C VAL A 328 -30.71 -18.19 19.33
N MET A 329 -30.28 -17.13 18.64
CA MET A 329 -30.75 -15.76 18.90
C MET A 329 -32.24 -15.62 18.62
N SER A 330 -32.74 -16.21 17.52
CA SER A 330 -34.17 -16.18 17.22
C SER A 330 -35.02 -16.92 18.25
N ALA A 331 -34.52 -18.07 18.76
CA ALA A 331 -35.21 -18.83 19.80
C ALA A 331 -35.24 -18.07 21.15
N SER A 332 -34.16 -17.36 21.47
CA SER A 332 -34.04 -16.55 22.70
C SER A 332 -34.91 -15.29 22.67
N VAL A 333 -35.11 -14.69 21.48
CA VAL A 333 -36.04 -13.56 21.31
C VAL A 333 -37.49 -14.05 21.36
N PHE A 334 -37.80 -15.21 20.78
CA PHE A 334 -39.15 -15.79 20.83
C PHE A 334 -39.56 -16.32 22.21
N THR A 335 -38.62 -16.59 23.10
CA THR A 335 -38.91 -17.06 24.47
C THR A 335 -39.03 -15.91 25.48
N ASN A 336 -38.67 -14.69 25.09
CA ASN A 336 -38.79 -13.48 25.91
C ASN A 336 -39.99 -12.58 25.51
N PHE A 337 -40.86 -13.06 24.63
CA PHE A 337 -42.21 -12.54 24.37
C PHE A 337 -43.20 -13.68 24.60
#